data_AF-A0AAE1RPL1-F1
#
_entry.id   AF-A0AAE1RPL1-F1
#
_cell.length_a   1.000
_cell.length_b   1.000
_cell.length_c   1.000
_cell.angle_alpha   90.00
_cell.angle_beta   90.00
_cell.angle_gamma   90.00
#
_symmetry.space_group_name_H-M   'P 1'
#
loop_
_entity.id
_entity.type
_entity.pdbx_description
1 polymer ?
#
loop_
_entity_poly.entity_id
_entity_poly.type
_entity_poly.pdbx_seq_one_letter_code
_entity_poly.pdbx_strand_id
1 'polypeptide(L)'
;MDDVGNGTDETALETEPSEILQKTEKEETQPSTDIKAEPGTGRGKRKLQMQGKWRGVDPVIFYKEEAVVGKIKEFYGIKESFLFEGHLITRNSDMNHVKRIYYVSKSMKDVLHLHFLAGQQLKIASVGLKMFERQTSKDGASAPCIFRLSSEGLSLMLPHITKQILYASTADVKHLLQYKSIKFGDFVDAKFGEKASQLLMENKTLSEAQADPSTIAIRCWRGRSNISVMVTSLDYKELLERMSMGVEEEKDSSLPETEPSTTKEDEIVEVVEDEVKDDTEQP
;
A
#
# COMPACT_ATOMS: atom_id res chain seq x y z
N MET A 1 41.47 -71.98 -11.82
CA MET A 1 40.92 -70.64 -12.16
C MET A 1 41.95 -69.63 -11.69
N ASP A 2 43.18 -69.70 -12.18
CA ASP A 2 43.63 -69.48 -13.57
C ASP A 2 43.42 -68.01 -13.94
N ASP A 3 44.35 -67.25 -14.50
CA ASP A 3 45.80 -67.32 -14.78
C ASP A 3 46.05 -66.02 -15.60
N VAL A 4 47.30 -65.61 -15.80
CA VAL A 4 47.72 -64.52 -16.71
C VAL A 4 47.29 -63.10 -16.28
N GLY A 5 48.16 -62.11 -16.11
CA GLY A 5 49.61 -62.07 -16.31
C GLY A 5 50.02 -60.95 -17.27
N ASN A 6 51.01 -60.17 -16.82
CA ASN A 6 51.82 -59.19 -17.55
C ASN A 6 51.11 -57.86 -17.90
N GLY A 7 51.71 -56.69 -17.64
CA GLY A 7 53.11 -56.31 -17.92
C GLY A 7 53.12 -55.69 -19.33
N THR A 8 53.67 -54.52 -19.61
CA THR A 8 54.86 -53.78 -19.11
C THR A 8 54.71 -52.33 -19.63
N ASP A 9 55.48 -51.29 -19.29
CA ASP A 9 56.51 -50.89 -18.32
C ASP A 9 57.22 -49.67 -19.00
N GLU A 10 57.98 -48.87 -18.26
CA GLU A 10 58.90 -47.81 -18.78
C GLU A 10 58.24 -46.63 -19.55
N THR A 11 58.74 -45.38 -19.56
CA THR A 11 59.94 -44.70 -19.01
C THR A 11 59.53 -43.21 -18.79
N ALA A 12 59.75 -42.57 -17.64
CA ALA A 12 60.98 -41.96 -17.10
C ALA A 12 61.14 -40.44 -17.37
N LEU A 13 61.50 -39.70 -16.30
CA LEU A 13 62.12 -38.36 -16.24
C LEU A 13 61.29 -37.15 -16.73
N GLU A 14 60.82 -36.28 -15.83
CA GLU A 14 61.54 -35.09 -15.30
C GLU A 14 61.78 -34.02 -16.39
N THR A 15 61.26 -32.80 -16.31
CA THR A 15 61.73 -31.76 -15.36
C THR A 15 60.74 -30.57 -15.32
N GLU A 16 60.57 -29.97 -14.14
CA GLU A 16 59.88 -28.68 -13.84
C GLU A 16 60.66 -27.45 -14.40
N PRO A 17 60.39 -26.20 -13.95
CA PRO A 17 59.20 -25.38 -14.15
C PRO A 17 59.54 -24.11 -14.98
N SER A 18 58.59 -23.19 -15.20
CA SER A 18 58.90 -21.87 -15.81
C SER A 18 58.12 -20.71 -15.20
N GLU A 19 58.73 -20.16 -14.15
CA GLU A 19 58.94 -18.73 -13.87
C GLU A 19 57.78 -17.72 -13.99
N ILE A 20 57.29 -17.34 -12.80
CA ILE A 20 57.08 -15.97 -12.31
C ILE A 20 57.69 -14.85 -13.17
N LEU A 21 56.94 -13.77 -13.42
CA LEU A 21 57.49 -12.40 -13.34
C LEU A 21 56.41 -11.32 -13.15
N GLN A 22 56.54 -10.55 -12.06
CA GLN A 22 55.88 -9.25 -11.88
C GLN A 22 56.68 -8.17 -12.62
N LYS A 23 56.02 -7.17 -13.24
CA LYS A 23 56.53 -5.78 -13.32
C LYS A 23 55.49 -4.76 -13.85
N THR A 24 54.84 -4.09 -12.91
CA THR A 24 54.94 -2.63 -12.63
C THR A 24 55.27 -1.64 -13.77
N GLU A 25 54.37 -0.64 -13.90
CA GLU A 25 54.55 0.80 -14.27
C GLU A 25 54.63 1.33 -15.73
N LYS A 26 53.70 2.29 -15.98
CA LYS A 26 53.82 3.64 -16.59
C LYS A 26 54.58 3.88 -17.91
N GLU A 27 53.82 4.37 -18.89
CA GLU A 27 54.13 5.52 -19.76
C GLU A 27 52.77 6.16 -20.11
N GLU A 28 52.39 7.34 -19.62
CA GLU A 28 52.77 8.67 -20.13
C GLU A 28 52.84 8.78 -21.66
N THR A 29 51.81 9.40 -22.25
CA THR A 29 51.89 9.99 -23.60
C THR A 29 51.64 11.48 -23.46
N GLN A 30 52.69 12.28 -23.60
CA GLN A 30 52.60 13.75 -23.62
C GLN A 30 52.14 14.29 -25.00
N PRO A 31 51.66 15.55 -25.06
CA PRO A 31 50.80 16.00 -26.16
C PRO A 31 51.57 16.58 -27.36
N SER A 32 51.05 16.34 -28.57
CA SER A 32 51.42 17.10 -29.77
C SER A 32 50.65 18.42 -29.84
N THR A 33 51.35 19.50 -30.22
CA THR A 33 50.92 20.90 -30.11
C THR A 33 50.03 21.42 -31.24
N ASP A 34 49.33 22.52 -30.91
CA ASP A 34 48.82 23.60 -31.78
C ASP A 34 47.86 23.30 -32.96
N ILE A 35 46.56 23.61 -32.75
CA ILE A 35 45.86 24.66 -33.56
C ILE A 35 44.93 25.48 -32.64
N LYS A 36 45.14 26.81 -32.65
CA LYS A 36 44.31 27.96 -32.19
C LYS A 36 43.02 27.71 -31.36
N ALA A 37 42.96 28.41 -30.23
CA ALA A 37 41.71 28.73 -29.53
C ALA A 37 41.01 29.99 -30.10
N GLU A 38 39.69 29.95 -30.15
CA GLU A 38 38.76 31.09 -30.27
C GLU A 38 37.72 30.95 -29.13
N PRO A 39 37.26 32.04 -28.48
CA PRO A 39 36.58 31.96 -27.18
C PRO A 39 35.09 31.60 -27.27
N GLY A 40 34.80 30.32 -27.52
CA GLY A 40 33.44 29.75 -27.48
C GLY A 40 32.88 29.61 -26.06
N THR A 41 31.94 30.48 -25.71
CA THR A 41 31.12 30.56 -24.49
C THR A 41 31.07 29.29 -23.62
N GLY A 42 31.53 29.40 -22.38
CA GLY A 42 31.61 28.31 -21.40
C GLY A 42 30.26 27.74 -20.95
N ARG A 43 29.61 26.92 -21.79
CA ARG A 43 28.61 25.95 -21.33
C ARG A 43 29.35 24.82 -20.62
N GLY A 44 29.44 24.94 -19.30
CA GLY A 44 30.06 23.93 -18.44
C GLY A 44 29.56 22.53 -18.80
N LYS A 45 30.50 21.63 -19.08
CA LYS A 45 30.21 20.21 -19.33
C LYS A 45 29.56 19.64 -18.08
N ARG A 46 28.22 19.69 -18.00
CA ARG A 46 27.44 18.89 -17.05
C ARG A 46 27.97 17.48 -17.18
N LYS A 47 28.61 16.96 -16.12
CA LYS A 47 29.07 15.57 -16.10
C LYS A 47 27.89 14.72 -16.54
N LEU A 48 28.04 14.01 -17.67
CA LEU A 48 27.09 12.97 -18.04
C LEU A 48 27.03 12.05 -16.83
N GLN A 49 25.90 12.11 -16.11
CA GLN A 49 25.73 11.37 -14.88
C GLN A 49 25.92 9.92 -15.25
N MET A 50 27.02 9.31 -14.79
CA MET A 50 27.36 7.93 -15.14
C MET A 50 26.19 7.08 -14.70
N GLN A 51 25.39 6.65 -15.69
CA GLN A 51 24.25 5.82 -15.39
C GLN A 51 24.83 4.53 -14.83
N GLY A 52 24.42 4.15 -13.62
CA GLY A 52 24.90 2.92 -12.99
C GLY A 52 24.59 1.69 -13.84
N LYS A 53 24.96 0.50 -13.36
CA LYS A 53 24.80 -0.80 -14.03
C LYS A 53 23.48 -0.96 -14.83
N TRP A 54 22.39 -0.39 -14.33
CA TRP A 54 21.04 -0.49 -14.87
C TRP A 54 20.62 0.63 -15.84
N ARG A 55 21.56 1.44 -16.35
CA ARG A 55 21.32 2.54 -17.32
C ARG A 55 20.09 3.41 -16.98
N GLY A 56 19.98 3.80 -15.71
CA GLY A 56 18.96 4.70 -15.16
C GLY A 56 17.65 4.07 -14.69
N VAL A 57 17.41 2.75 -14.86
CA VAL A 57 16.15 2.10 -14.45
C VAL A 57 16.46 0.77 -13.76
N ASP A 58 16.27 0.68 -12.45
CA ASP A 58 16.49 -0.55 -11.68
C ASP A 58 15.61 -1.71 -12.20
N PRO A 59 16.16 -2.93 -12.26
CA PRO A 59 15.47 -4.09 -12.81
C PRO A 59 14.29 -4.49 -11.94
N VAL A 60 13.22 -4.93 -12.58
CA VAL A 60 12.14 -5.64 -11.91
C VAL A 60 12.63 -7.05 -11.61
N ILE A 61 12.41 -7.55 -10.39
CA ILE A 61 12.72 -8.93 -9.97
C ILE A 61 11.56 -9.50 -9.15
N PHE A 62 11.36 -10.81 -9.22
CA PHE A 62 10.38 -11.51 -8.38
C PHE A 62 10.79 -11.47 -6.91
N TYR A 63 9.83 -11.22 -6.03
CA TYR A 63 10.01 -11.23 -4.57
C TYR A 63 9.75 -12.65 -4.06
N LYS A 64 10.76 -13.26 -3.41
CA LYS A 64 10.78 -14.71 -3.07
C LYS A 64 10.82 -15.02 -1.56
N GLU A 65 10.65 -14.00 -0.71
CA GLU A 65 10.74 -14.17 0.75
C GLU A 65 9.43 -14.76 1.31
N GLU A 66 9.22 -16.06 1.13
CA GLU A 66 8.01 -16.76 1.58
C GLU A 66 7.70 -16.54 3.06
N ALA A 67 8.72 -16.56 3.93
CA ALA A 67 8.55 -16.30 5.36
C ALA A 67 8.01 -14.89 5.67
N VAL A 68 8.30 -13.89 4.82
CA VAL A 68 7.73 -12.54 4.94
C VAL A 68 6.31 -12.50 4.39
N VAL A 69 6.05 -13.17 3.27
CA VAL A 69 4.70 -13.28 2.68
C VAL A 69 3.76 -14.02 3.63
N GLY A 70 4.22 -15.06 4.31
CA GLY A 70 3.49 -15.79 5.36
C GLY A 70 3.08 -14.88 6.51
N LYS A 71 4.00 -14.07 7.04
CA LYS A 71 3.67 -13.06 8.08
C LYS A 71 2.66 -12.02 7.62
N ILE A 72 2.70 -11.60 6.34
CA ILE A 72 1.71 -10.69 5.75
C ILE A 72 0.33 -11.38 5.68
N LYS A 73 0.28 -12.64 5.21
CA LYS A 73 -0.95 -13.45 5.18
C LYS A 73 -1.54 -13.63 6.57
N GLU A 74 -0.73 -14.01 7.55
CA GLU A 74 -1.15 -14.27 8.92
C GLU A 74 -1.69 -13.00 9.62
N PHE A 75 -1.01 -11.87 9.45
CA PHE A 75 -1.36 -10.60 10.07
C PHE A 75 -2.68 -10.02 9.56
N TYR A 76 -2.91 -10.07 8.25
CA TYR A 76 -4.14 -9.60 7.61
C TYR A 76 -5.23 -10.68 7.47
N GLY A 77 -4.91 -11.94 7.80
CA GLY A 77 -5.82 -13.08 7.59
C GLY A 77 -6.20 -13.23 6.12
N ILE A 78 -5.20 -13.26 5.23
CA ILE A 78 -5.43 -13.29 3.79
C ILE A 78 -5.87 -14.70 3.36
N LYS A 79 -7.04 -14.81 2.73
CA LYS A 79 -7.59 -16.07 2.21
C LYS A 79 -6.58 -16.73 1.25
N GLU A 80 -6.32 -18.02 1.45
CA GLU A 80 -5.38 -18.80 0.64
C GLU A 80 -5.75 -18.90 -0.85
N SER A 81 -6.99 -18.57 -1.21
CA SER A 81 -7.43 -18.40 -2.60
C SER A 81 -6.71 -17.24 -3.32
N PHE A 82 -6.09 -16.29 -2.61
CA PHE A 82 -5.35 -15.19 -3.22
C PHE A 82 -3.90 -15.58 -3.53
N LEU A 83 -3.58 -15.65 -4.82
CA LEU A 83 -2.32 -16.17 -5.32
C LEU A 83 -1.17 -15.15 -5.25
N PHE A 84 -0.41 -15.14 -4.16
CA PHE A 84 0.86 -14.41 -4.11
C PHE A 84 2.01 -15.08 -4.87
N GLU A 85 1.95 -16.40 -5.08
CA GLU A 85 3.13 -17.18 -5.47
C GLU A 85 3.63 -16.86 -6.89
N GLY A 86 4.86 -16.35 -6.99
CA GLY A 86 5.43 -15.77 -8.20
C GLY A 86 4.67 -14.57 -8.78
N HIS A 87 3.71 -13.99 -8.06
CA HIS A 87 2.96 -12.79 -8.46
C HIS A 87 3.45 -11.51 -7.77
N LEU A 88 4.39 -11.61 -6.84
CA LEU A 88 5.00 -10.49 -6.15
C LEU A 88 6.33 -10.11 -6.79
N ILE A 89 6.54 -8.80 -7.01
CA ILE A 89 7.75 -8.24 -7.62
C ILE A 89 8.26 -7.03 -6.83
N THR A 90 9.54 -6.73 -7.01
CA THR A 90 10.20 -5.54 -6.45
C THR A 90 11.29 -5.02 -7.39
N ARG A 91 11.91 -3.90 -7.01
CA ARG A 91 13.05 -3.26 -7.71
C ARG A 91 14.32 -3.17 -6.88
N ASN A 92 14.31 -3.65 -5.64
CA ASN A 92 15.51 -3.72 -4.81
C ASN A 92 16.11 -5.13 -4.91
N SER A 93 17.36 -5.24 -5.35
CA SER A 93 18.12 -6.50 -5.36
C SER A 93 18.38 -7.05 -3.95
N ASP A 94 18.41 -6.17 -2.94
CA ASP A 94 18.51 -6.57 -1.54
C ASP A 94 17.11 -6.85 -0.96
N MET A 95 16.79 -8.14 -0.81
CA MET A 95 15.52 -8.61 -0.26
C MET A 95 15.26 -8.11 1.17
N ASN A 96 16.31 -7.98 1.99
CA ASN A 96 16.21 -7.54 3.37
C ASN A 96 15.76 -6.08 3.48
N HIS A 97 16.06 -5.27 2.46
CA HIS A 97 15.76 -3.83 2.42
C HIS A 97 14.71 -3.45 1.37
N VAL A 98 13.88 -4.39 0.90
CA VAL A 98 12.75 -4.11 -0.01
C VAL A 98 11.79 -3.10 0.58
N LYS A 99 11.70 -1.90 -0.03
CA LYS A 99 10.84 -0.80 0.41
C LYS A 99 9.37 -0.97 -0.01
N ARG A 100 9.15 -1.61 -1.17
CA ARG A 100 7.82 -1.78 -1.79
C ARG A 100 7.75 -3.13 -2.51
N ILE A 101 6.60 -3.77 -2.41
CA ILE A 101 6.24 -4.99 -3.14
C ILE A 101 5.05 -4.65 -4.02
N TYR A 102 5.11 -5.03 -5.29
CA TYR A 102 4.04 -4.86 -6.27
C TYR A 102 3.46 -6.22 -6.63
N TYR A 103 2.16 -6.25 -6.94
CA TYR A 103 1.44 -7.43 -7.40
C TYR A 103 1.25 -7.36 -8.93
N VAL A 104 1.40 -8.50 -9.62
CA VAL A 104 1.17 -8.61 -11.06
C VAL A 104 0.13 -9.68 -11.40
N SER A 105 -0.71 -9.41 -12.41
CA SER A 105 -1.61 -10.41 -12.99
C SER A 105 -0.84 -11.56 -13.65
N LYS A 106 -1.52 -12.68 -13.90
CA LYS A 106 -0.93 -13.86 -14.57
C LYS A 106 -0.23 -13.50 -15.89
N SER A 107 -0.91 -12.80 -16.78
CA SER A 107 -0.33 -12.39 -18.07
C SER A 107 0.93 -11.53 -17.91
N MET A 108 0.96 -10.66 -16.89
CA MET A 108 2.15 -9.84 -16.60
C MET A 108 3.28 -10.65 -15.96
N LYS A 109 2.97 -11.65 -15.13
CA LYS A 109 3.95 -12.63 -14.62
C LYS A 109 4.60 -13.41 -15.77
N ASP A 110 3.80 -13.85 -16.74
CA ASP A 110 4.28 -14.61 -17.91
C ASP A 110 5.16 -13.74 -18.82
N VAL A 111 4.75 -12.48 -19.10
CA VAL A 111 5.57 -11.50 -19.84
C VAL A 111 6.88 -11.18 -19.11
N LEU A 112 6.83 -11.00 -17.78
CA LEU A 112 8.04 -10.81 -16.98
C LEU A 112 8.95 -12.04 -17.04
N HIS A 113 8.41 -13.25 -16.98
CA HIS A 113 9.18 -14.49 -17.09
C HIS A 113 9.91 -14.61 -18.44
N LEU A 114 9.20 -14.38 -19.55
CA LEU A 114 9.80 -14.30 -20.89
C LEU A 114 10.87 -13.22 -20.98
N HIS A 115 10.64 -12.06 -20.36
CA HIS A 115 11.62 -10.98 -20.28
C HIS A 115 12.90 -11.39 -19.52
N PHE A 116 12.83 -12.19 -18.46
CA PHE A 116 14.03 -12.76 -17.82
C PHE A 116 14.73 -13.76 -18.74
N LEU A 117 14.00 -14.68 -19.35
CA LEU A 117 14.55 -15.70 -20.26
C LEU A 117 15.27 -15.08 -21.47
N ALA A 118 14.75 -13.98 -22.00
CA ALA A 118 15.35 -13.22 -23.10
C ALA A 118 16.58 -12.37 -22.70
N GLY A 119 17.01 -12.40 -21.43
CA GLY A 119 18.17 -11.64 -20.95
C GLY A 119 17.87 -10.19 -20.55
N GLN A 120 16.65 -9.91 -20.07
CA GLN A 120 16.21 -8.60 -19.56
C GLN A 120 16.31 -7.43 -20.57
N GLN A 121 15.83 -7.64 -21.80
CA GLN A 121 15.96 -6.66 -22.89
C GLN A 121 15.09 -5.40 -22.74
N LEU A 122 14.03 -5.44 -21.94
CA LEU A 122 13.06 -4.34 -21.77
C LEU A 122 13.40 -3.49 -20.54
N LYS A 123 13.49 -2.17 -20.74
CA LYS A 123 13.55 -1.21 -19.64
C LYS A 123 12.15 -0.90 -19.11
N ILE A 124 11.73 -1.64 -18.10
CA ILE A 124 10.38 -1.49 -17.52
C ILE A 124 10.33 -0.27 -16.59
N ALA A 125 9.68 0.82 -17.03
CA ALA A 125 9.55 2.06 -16.25
C ALA A 125 8.62 1.89 -15.03
N SER A 126 7.47 1.24 -15.21
CA SER A 126 6.51 0.87 -14.16
C SER A 126 5.85 -0.46 -14.53
N VAL A 127 5.40 -1.23 -13.53
CA VAL A 127 4.64 -2.49 -13.71
C VAL A 127 4.01 -2.91 -12.39
N GLY A 128 2.81 -3.49 -12.46
CA GLY A 128 2.07 -4.02 -11.32
C GLY A 128 1.42 -2.96 -10.43
N LEU A 129 0.56 -3.43 -9.54
CA LEU A 129 -0.12 -2.63 -8.51
C LEU A 129 0.78 -2.56 -7.27
N LYS A 130 1.05 -1.37 -6.71
CA LYS A 130 1.81 -1.28 -5.46
C LYS A 130 0.98 -1.89 -4.34
N MET A 131 1.36 -3.07 -3.86
CA MET A 131 0.54 -3.84 -2.91
C MET A 131 0.93 -3.58 -1.47
N PHE A 132 2.24 -3.63 -1.18
CA PHE A 132 2.76 -3.45 0.18
C PHE A 132 3.90 -2.44 0.22
N GLU A 133 3.97 -1.71 1.33
CA GLU A 133 5.09 -0.82 1.67
C GLU A 133 5.77 -1.30 2.95
N ARG A 134 7.08 -1.15 3.07
CA ARG A 134 7.78 -1.47 4.31
C ARG A 134 7.43 -0.43 5.39
N GLN A 135 7.19 -0.90 6.61
CA GLN A 135 7.05 -0.03 7.78
C GLN A 135 8.41 0.54 8.18
N THR A 136 8.49 1.85 8.40
CA THR A 136 9.74 2.58 8.72
C THR A 136 9.76 3.16 10.14
N SER A 137 8.87 2.67 11.02
CA SER A 137 8.81 3.08 12.43
C SER A 137 9.99 2.52 13.21
N LYS A 138 10.48 3.28 14.21
CA LYS A 138 11.58 2.84 15.10
C LYS A 138 11.23 1.58 15.90
N ASP A 139 9.94 1.35 16.18
CA ASP A 139 9.41 0.17 16.85
C ASP A 139 9.33 -1.08 15.94
N GLY A 140 9.74 -0.97 14.66
CA GLY A 140 9.60 -2.01 13.64
C GLY A 140 10.31 -3.34 13.90
N ALA A 141 11.23 -3.40 14.88
CA ALA A 141 11.85 -4.65 15.33
C ALA A 141 10.89 -5.56 16.12
N SER A 142 9.82 -5.00 16.70
CA SER A 142 8.80 -5.74 17.47
C SER A 142 7.43 -5.76 16.77
N ALA A 143 7.32 -5.22 15.55
CA ALA A 143 6.07 -5.23 14.80
C ALA A 143 5.79 -6.65 14.25
N PRO A 144 4.58 -7.20 14.42
CA PRO A 144 4.25 -8.55 13.97
C PRO A 144 4.34 -8.71 12.44
N CYS A 145 4.17 -7.62 11.69
CA CYS A 145 4.38 -7.57 10.25
C CYS A 145 5.20 -6.32 9.86
N ILE A 146 6.32 -6.53 9.15
CA ILE A 146 7.21 -5.47 8.68
C ILE A 146 6.69 -4.73 7.42
N PHE A 147 5.63 -5.23 6.81
CA PHE A 147 4.96 -4.63 5.67
C PHE A 147 3.58 -4.12 6.07
N ARG A 148 3.08 -3.14 5.32
CA ARG A 148 1.73 -2.58 5.46
C ARG A 148 1.06 -2.57 4.09
N LEU A 149 -0.23 -2.85 4.05
CA LEU A 149 -1.05 -2.68 2.85
C LEU A 149 -1.00 -1.21 2.39
N SER A 150 -0.88 -1.00 1.08
CA SER A 150 -0.96 0.33 0.46
C SER A 150 -2.43 0.78 0.32
N SER A 151 -2.66 2.04 -0.03
CA SER A 151 -4.00 2.49 -0.49
C SER A 151 -4.37 1.84 -1.83
N GLU A 152 -3.45 1.88 -2.81
CA GLU A 152 -3.62 1.28 -4.15
C GLU A 152 -4.01 -0.21 -4.12
N GLY A 153 -3.43 -0.98 -3.20
CA GLY A 153 -3.68 -2.42 -3.04
C GLY A 153 -4.94 -2.77 -2.28
N LEU A 154 -5.55 -1.80 -1.57
CA LEU A 154 -6.69 -2.04 -0.70
C LEU A 154 -7.89 -2.64 -1.46
N SER A 155 -8.29 -2.03 -2.57
CA SER A 155 -9.47 -2.45 -3.33
C SER A 155 -9.34 -3.87 -3.91
N LEU A 156 -8.13 -4.30 -4.28
CA LEU A 156 -7.88 -5.66 -4.75
C LEU A 156 -7.81 -6.68 -3.60
N MET A 157 -7.33 -6.27 -2.43
CA MET A 157 -7.15 -7.18 -1.29
C MET A 157 -8.38 -7.30 -0.39
N LEU A 158 -9.26 -6.30 -0.35
CA LEU A 158 -10.38 -6.23 0.59
C LEU A 158 -11.25 -7.50 0.63
N PRO A 159 -11.65 -8.14 -0.50
CA PRO A 159 -12.45 -9.37 -0.47
C PRO A 159 -11.73 -10.59 0.12
N HIS A 160 -10.40 -10.49 0.27
CA HIS A 160 -9.52 -11.56 0.70
C HIS A 160 -8.93 -11.35 2.11
N ILE A 161 -9.10 -10.19 2.73
CA ILE A 161 -8.64 -9.88 4.09
C ILE A 161 -9.71 -10.28 5.10
N THR A 162 -9.32 -10.87 6.24
CA THR A 162 -10.26 -11.30 7.31
C THR A 162 -9.88 -10.83 8.72
N LYS A 163 -8.68 -10.25 8.88
CA LYS A 163 -8.21 -9.63 10.14
C LYS A 163 -7.87 -8.15 9.92
N GLN A 164 -7.74 -7.41 11.01
CA GLN A 164 -7.40 -5.96 11.01
C GLN A 164 -8.44 -5.09 10.30
N ILE A 165 -9.69 -5.56 10.18
CA ILE A 165 -10.85 -4.82 9.68
C ILE A 165 -11.64 -4.28 10.87
N LEU A 166 -12.13 -3.04 10.76
CA LEU A 166 -13.09 -2.42 11.67
C LEU A 166 -14.21 -1.82 10.85
N TYR A 167 -15.46 -2.10 11.24
CA TYR A 167 -16.64 -1.42 10.71
C TYR A 167 -16.97 -0.24 11.63
N ALA A 168 -17.08 0.95 11.05
CA ALA A 168 -17.30 2.21 11.72
C ALA A 168 -18.66 2.80 11.30
N SER A 169 -19.24 3.66 12.14
CA SER A 169 -20.41 4.44 11.73
C SER A 169 -20.04 5.50 10.68
N THR A 170 -20.99 5.93 9.85
CA THR A 170 -20.81 7.05 8.91
C THR A 170 -20.32 8.31 9.62
N ALA A 171 -20.78 8.55 10.86
CA ALA A 171 -20.35 9.64 11.71
C ALA A 171 -18.87 9.51 12.12
N ASP A 172 -18.43 8.33 12.58
CA ASP A 172 -17.03 8.08 12.94
C ASP A 172 -16.10 8.18 11.72
N VAL A 173 -16.52 7.70 10.55
CA VAL A 173 -15.75 7.82 9.31
C VAL A 173 -15.60 9.29 8.91
N LYS A 174 -16.68 10.07 8.95
CA LYS A 174 -16.66 11.52 8.67
C LYS A 174 -15.77 12.27 9.66
N HIS A 175 -15.90 11.96 10.95
CA HIS A 175 -15.06 12.52 12.02
C HIS A 175 -13.58 12.21 11.76
N LEU A 176 -13.26 10.94 11.47
CA LEU A 176 -11.90 10.46 11.23
C LEU A 176 -11.27 11.08 9.96
N LEU A 177 -12.05 11.31 8.90
CA LEU A 177 -11.60 12.01 7.70
C LEU A 177 -11.35 13.51 7.94
N GLN A 178 -12.19 14.17 8.74
CA GLN A 178 -12.05 15.60 9.08
C GLN A 178 -10.78 15.87 9.90
N TYR A 179 -10.60 15.15 11.01
CA TYR A 179 -9.50 15.39 11.96
C TYR A 179 -8.22 14.63 11.60
N LYS A 180 -8.29 13.66 10.67
CA LYS A 180 -7.19 12.79 10.17
C LYS A 180 -6.57 11.88 11.21
N SER A 181 -6.66 12.20 12.50
CA SER A 181 -6.22 11.37 13.62
C SER A 181 -7.10 11.60 14.85
N ILE A 182 -7.64 10.52 15.42
CA ILE A 182 -8.59 10.53 16.54
C ILE A 182 -8.11 9.58 17.64
N LYS A 183 -8.21 9.99 18.92
CA LYS A 183 -7.90 9.09 20.05
C LYS A 183 -9.03 8.11 20.29
N PHE A 184 -8.76 6.95 20.87
CA PHE A 184 -9.81 5.93 21.09
C PHE A 184 -11.03 6.44 21.89
N GLY A 185 -10.84 7.33 22.87
CA GLY A 185 -11.94 7.94 23.63
C GLY A 185 -12.62 9.15 22.95
N ASP A 186 -12.11 9.61 21.81
CA ASP A 186 -12.61 10.78 21.07
C ASP A 186 -13.49 10.37 19.85
N PHE A 187 -13.86 9.08 19.73
CA PHE A 187 -14.80 8.59 18.71
C PHE A 187 -16.26 8.88 19.09
N VAL A 188 -17.14 8.94 18.09
CA VAL A 188 -18.58 9.19 18.29
C VAL A 188 -19.24 7.95 18.89
N ASP A 189 -18.91 6.75 18.37
CA ASP A 189 -19.21 5.49 19.07
C ASP A 189 -18.06 5.10 20.00
N ALA A 190 -18.28 5.20 21.32
CA ALA A 190 -17.35 4.74 22.33
C ALA A 190 -17.00 3.24 22.18
N LYS A 191 -17.95 2.39 21.77
CA LYS A 191 -17.72 0.96 21.56
C LYS A 191 -16.82 0.70 20.35
N PHE A 192 -16.88 1.56 19.32
CA PHE A 192 -15.92 1.54 18.22
C PHE A 192 -14.52 1.90 18.72
N GLY A 193 -14.40 2.94 19.55
CA GLY A 193 -13.16 3.33 20.21
C GLY A 193 -12.52 2.22 21.04
N GLU A 194 -13.31 1.51 21.84
CA GLU A 194 -12.88 0.34 22.61
C GLU A 194 -12.38 -0.79 21.71
N LYS A 195 -13.15 -1.21 20.70
CA LYS A 195 -12.74 -2.23 19.71
C LYS A 195 -11.46 -1.84 18.97
N ALA A 196 -11.35 -0.58 18.56
CA ALA A 196 -10.16 -0.02 17.92
C ALA A 196 -8.91 -0.13 18.80
N SER A 197 -9.06 0.08 20.11
CA SER A 197 -7.97 -0.10 21.08
C SER A 197 -7.52 -1.56 21.22
N GLN A 198 -8.38 -2.55 20.93
CA GLN A 198 -8.11 -3.97 21.10
C GLN A 198 -7.64 -4.71 19.82
N LEU A 199 -7.77 -4.09 18.64
CA LEU A 199 -7.51 -4.70 17.31
C LEU A 199 -6.17 -5.46 17.12
N LEU A 200 -5.09 -5.05 17.82
CA LEU A 200 -3.79 -5.73 17.74
C LEU A 200 -3.62 -6.86 18.77
N MET A 201 -4.46 -6.92 19.81
CA MET A 201 -4.39 -7.91 20.88
C MET A 201 -5.30 -9.11 20.60
N GLU A 202 -6.45 -8.89 19.93
CA GLU A 202 -7.39 -9.96 19.63
C GLU A 202 -7.22 -10.48 18.20
N ASN A 203 -6.65 -11.68 18.06
CA ASN A 203 -6.60 -12.46 16.81
C ASN A 203 -7.99 -13.04 16.42
N LYS A 204 -9.10 -12.35 16.75
CA LYS A 204 -10.44 -12.78 16.38
C LYS A 204 -10.71 -12.38 14.94
N THR A 205 -11.03 -13.36 14.10
CA THR A 205 -11.63 -13.14 12.79
C THR A 205 -12.90 -12.31 13.00
N LEU A 206 -12.97 -11.12 12.41
CA LEU A 206 -14.21 -10.36 12.47
C LEU A 206 -15.23 -11.05 11.56
N SER A 207 -16.49 -11.15 12.01
CA SER A 207 -17.56 -11.80 11.24
C SER A 207 -17.61 -11.21 9.82
N GLU A 208 -17.78 -12.07 8.80
CA GLU A 208 -18.00 -11.64 7.42
C GLU A 208 -19.33 -10.90 7.30
N ALA A 209 -19.32 -9.61 7.58
CA ALA A 209 -20.37 -8.72 7.11
C ALA A 209 -20.18 -8.56 5.60
N GLN A 210 -21.19 -8.97 4.83
CA GLN A 210 -21.24 -8.76 3.38
C GLN A 210 -21.05 -7.26 3.11
N ALA A 211 -19.91 -6.91 2.51
CA ALA A 211 -19.63 -5.53 2.15
C ALA A 211 -20.53 -5.16 0.96
N ASP A 212 -21.53 -4.33 1.21
CA ASP A 212 -22.35 -3.73 0.17
C ASP A 212 -21.46 -2.95 -0.83
N PRO A 213 -21.74 -2.92 -2.15
CA PRO A 213 -20.96 -2.16 -3.13
C PRO A 213 -20.79 -0.65 -2.83
N SER A 214 -21.61 -0.04 -1.97
CA SER A 214 -21.40 1.32 -1.47
C SER A 214 -20.32 1.44 -0.38
N THR A 215 -19.90 0.33 0.24
CA THR A 215 -19.00 0.29 1.41
C THR A 215 -17.63 0.90 1.08
N ILE A 216 -17.32 2.02 1.73
CA ILE A 216 -16.03 2.70 1.60
C ILE A 216 -15.03 2.09 2.60
N ALA A 217 -14.00 1.42 2.08
CA ALA A 217 -12.88 0.94 2.89
C ALA A 217 -11.76 1.99 2.96
N ILE A 218 -11.35 2.37 4.17
CA ILE A 218 -10.27 3.33 4.40
C ILE A 218 -9.15 2.65 5.18
N ARG A 219 -7.95 2.67 4.60
CA ARG A 219 -6.75 2.14 5.25
C ARG A 219 -6.19 3.15 6.25
N CYS A 220 -6.07 2.72 7.51
CA CYS A 220 -5.63 3.55 8.63
C CYS A 220 -4.37 2.99 9.31
N TRP A 221 -3.70 3.86 10.08
CA TRP A 221 -2.65 3.53 11.03
C TRP A 221 -3.24 3.50 12.43
N ARG A 222 -3.20 2.36 13.11
CA ARG A 222 -3.54 2.28 14.54
C ARG A 222 -2.26 2.49 15.36
N GLY A 223 -2.21 3.63 16.06
CA GLY A 223 -1.15 3.96 17.01
C GLY A 223 -1.38 3.34 18.40
N ARG A 224 -0.65 3.85 19.39
CA ARG A 224 -0.78 3.39 20.79
C ARG A 224 -2.08 3.83 21.45
N SER A 225 -2.57 5.03 21.14
CA SER A 225 -3.75 5.65 21.75
C SER A 225 -4.73 6.26 20.73
N ASN A 226 -4.48 6.09 19.43
CA ASN A 226 -5.19 6.75 18.35
C ASN A 226 -5.28 5.90 17.07
N ILE A 227 -6.15 6.30 16.16
CA ILE A 227 -6.15 5.90 14.75
C ILE A 227 -5.90 7.15 13.91
N SER A 228 -5.04 7.04 12.89
CA SER A 228 -4.78 8.07 11.89
C SER A 228 -5.04 7.54 10.48
N VAL A 229 -5.67 8.33 9.61
CA VAL A 229 -5.95 7.91 8.22
C VAL A 229 -4.68 7.92 7.37
N MET A 230 -4.53 6.96 6.47
CA MET A 230 -3.37 6.83 5.58
C MET A 230 -3.73 6.93 4.09
N VAL A 231 -4.40 8.02 3.73
CA VAL A 231 -4.76 8.37 2.34
C VAL A 231 -4.06 9.67 1.90
N THR A 232 -4.04 9.97 0.60
CA THR A 232 -3.44 11.21 0.08
C THR A 232 -4.34 12.43 0.28
N SER A 233 -3.77 13.63 0.20
CA SER A 233 -4.53 14.90 0.29
C SER A 233 -5.62 15.06 -0.78
N LEU A 234 -5.54 14.32 -1.89
CA LEU A 234 -6.59 14.27 -2.91
C LEU A 234 -7.72 13.34 -2.44
N ASP A 235 -7.37 12.10 -2.10
CA ASP A 235 -8.29 11.07 -1.59
C ASP A 235 -9.13 11.59 -0.40
N TYR A 236 -8.55 12.37 0.52
CA TYR A 236 -9.29 12.98 1.64
C TYR A 236 -10.49 13.82 1.17
N LYS A 237 -10.34 14.58 0.07
CA LYS A 237 -11.41 15.43 -0.47
C LYS A 237 -12.49 14.58 -1.13
N GLU A 238 -12.07 13.68 -2.02
CA GLU A 238 -12.97 12.76 -2.73
C GLU A 238 -13.80 11.92 -1.75
N LEU A 239 -13.18 11.40 -0.69
CA LEU A 239 -13.87 10.64 0.36
C LEU A 239 -14.85 11.52 1.16
N LEU A 240 -14.49 12.75 1.50
CA LEU A 240 -15.40 13.67 2.20
C LEU A 240 -16.58 14.13 1.32
N GLU A 241 -16.34 14.36 0.04
CA GLU A 241 -17.37 14.73 -0.95
C GLU A 241 -18.34 13.56 -1.16
N ARG A 242 -17.83 12.34 -1.40
CA ARG A 242 -18.64 11.12 -1.53
C ARG A 242 -19.49 10.83 -0.28
N MET A 243 -18.93 11.06 0.91
CA MET A 243 -19.64 10.93 2.20
C MET A 243 -20.63 12.07 2.48
N SER A 244 -20.64 13.13 1.67
CA SER A 244 -21.62 14.22 1.75
C SER A 244 -22.77 14.01 0.78
N MET A 245 -22.50 13.49 -0.42
CA MET A 245 -23.53 13.19 -1.44
C MET A 245 -24.50 12.08 -1.00
N GLY A 246 -24.01 11.02 -0.34
CA GLY A 246 -24.85 9.92 0.16
C GLY A 246 -25.80 10.28 1.31
N VAL A 247 -25.81 11.54 1.77
CA VAL A 247 -26.74 12.04 2.81
C VAL A 247 -27.93 12.79 2.20
N GLU A 248 -27.88 13.15 0.92
CA GLU A 248 -28.96 13.86 0.24
C GLU A 248 -30.05 12.90 -0.26
N GLU A 249 -29.67 11.68 -0.70
CA GLU A 249 -30.61 10.67 -1.21
C GLU A 249 -31.59 10.11 -0.15
N GLU A 250 -31.21 10.10 1.15
CA GLU A 250 -32.12 9.67 2.22
C GLU A 250 -33.18 10.72 2.59
N LYS A 251 -33.09 11.96 2.08
CA LYS A 251 -33.97 13.08 2.47
C LYS A 251 -35.17 13.31 1.56
N ASP A 252 -35.14 12.82 0.31
CA ASP A 252 -36.18 13.07 -0.69
C ASP A 252 -37.28 11.98 -0.74
N SER A 253 -37.23 10.96 0.13
CA SER A 253 -38.20 9.84 0.14
C SER A 253 -39.34 9.97 1.16
N SER A 254 -39.48 11.11 1.84
CA SER A 254 -40.56 11.35 2.83
C SER A 254 -41.36 12.64 2.55
N LEU A 255 -42.20 12.60 1.51
CA LEU A 255 -43.37 13.46 1.39
C LEU A 255 -44.63 12.60 1.54
N PRO A 256 -45.56 12.92 2.47
CA PRO A 256 -46.79 12.16 2.62
C PRO A 256 -47.78 12.47 1.49
N GLU A 257 -48.23 11.44 0.79
CA GLU A 257 -49.36 11.54 -0.15
C GLU A 257 -50.59 12.04 0.61
N THR A 258 -51.13 13.18 0.18
CA THR A 258 -52.40 13.72 0.69
C THR A 258 -53.40 13.73 -0.46
N GLU A 259 -54.21 12.68 -0.57
CA GLU A 259 -55.37 12.67 -1.47
C GLU A 259 -56.55 13.46 -0.86
N PRO A 260 -57.38 14.12 -1.70
CA PRO A 260 -58.39 15.05 -1.22
C PRO A 260 -59.75 14.40 -0.96
N SER A 261 -60.51 14.89 0.02
CA SER A 261 -61.96 14.69 0.07
C SER A 261 -62.69 15.94 0.58
N THR A 262 -63.79 16.26 -0.09
CA THR A 262 -64.50 17.55 0.02
C THR A 262 -65.70 17.48 0.96
N THR A 263 -65.88 18.52 1.79
CA THR A 263 -67.14 19.05 2.35
C THR A 263 -68.20 18.11 2.95
N LYS A 264 -68.55 18.32 4.23
CA LYS A 264 -69.79 19.05 4.62
C LYS A 264 -69.95 19.31 6.14
N GLU A 265 -70.34 20.56 6.44
CA GLU A 265 -71.34 21.04 7.42
C GLU A 265 -71.33 20.60 8.92
N ASP A 266 -71.19 21.63 9.77
CA ASP A 266 -71.88 21.94 11.04
C ASP A 266 -71.94 20.96 12.23
N GLU A 267 -71.36 21.38 13.38
CA GLU A 267 -72.17 21.75 14.56
C GLU A 267 -71.40 22.71 15.51
N ILE A 268 -72.14 23.51 16.29
CA ILE A 268 -71.65 24.63 17.14
C ILE A 268 -71.96 24.32 18.61
N VAL A 269 -71.03 24.52 19.53
CA VAL A 269 -71.34 24.72 20.96
C VAL A 269 -70.41 25.76 21.59
N GLU A 270 -70.98 26.90 22.01
CA GLU A 270 -70.34 27.84 22.94
C GLU A 270 -70.56 27.41 24.40
N VAL A 271 -69.57 27.63 25.28
CA VAL A 271 -69.82 27.93 26.71
C VAL A 271 -68.82 28.98 27.21
N VAL A 272 -69.23 30.25 27.03
CA VAL A 272 -69.18 31.39 27.98
C VAL A 272 -68.28 31.31 29.24
N GLU A 273 -67.32 32.25 29.28
CA GLU A 273 -66.87 33.18 30.36
C GLU A 273 -66.66 32.75 31.83
N ASP A 274 -65.61 33.31 32.46
CA ASP A 274 -65.76 34.02 33.75
C ASP A 274 -64.70 35.16 33.99
N GLU A 275 -65.02 36.10 34.89
CA GLU A 275 -64.40 37.43 35.16
C GLU A 275 -63.46 37.48 36.41
N VAL A 276 -62.55 38.46 36.69
CA VAL A 276 -61.82 39.52 35.91
C VAL A 276 -60.77 40.23 36.82
N LYS A 277 -59.83 41.01 36.24
CA LYS A 277 -58.97 42.08 36.85
C LYS A 277 -57.97 41.67 37.95
N ASP A 278 -56.97 42.46 38.36
CA ASP A 278 -56.44 43.82 38.01
C ASP A 278 -54.87 43.70 38.00
N ASP A 279 -54.08 44.39 37.17
CA ASP A 279 -53.57 45.78 37.31
C ASP A 279 -52.51 45.94 38.45
N THR A 280 -51.40 46.71 38.37
CA THR A 280 -50.93 47.77 37.44
C THR A 280 -49.37 47.93 37.51
N GLU A 281 -48.78 48.72 36.59
CA GLU A 281 -47.54 49.57 36.72
C GLU A 281 -46.15 48.92 37.00
N GLN A 282 -45.17 48.98 36.07
CA GLN A 282 -44.26 50.11 35.66
C GLN A 282 -42.93 50.16 36.47
N PRO A 283 -41.85 50.84 35.99
CA PRO A 283 -41.74 51.73 34.83
C PRO A 283 -40.91 51.22 33.62
#